data_AF-A0A4Y7QG76-F1
#
_entry.id   AF-A0A4Y7QG76-F1
#
_cell.length_a   1.000
_cell.length_b   1.000
_cell.length_c   1.000
_cell.angle_alpha   90.00
_cell.angle_beta   90.00
_cell.angle_gamma   90.00
#
_symmetry.space_group_name_H-M   'P 1'
#
loop_
_entity.id
_entity.type
_entity.pdbx_description
1 polymer ?
#
loop_
_entity_poly.entity_id
_entity_poly.type
_entity_poly.pdbx_seq_one_letter_code
_entity_poly.pdbx_strand_id
1 'polypeptide(L)'
;KYSGDARFWSTYPPSHKHFKPLYKPPAPGSPYHTEGGLMSRLELVDALLCFVYALWCQDTGHNRCSHTNWTTIGSFLSWCKQKWQQENAHGVREKAFVGLIHMIEAFIHQRKVQYAVMGHIERDINELVKPLPKPEDLAKAARLNISNPSSQRTPPGMLPSPASTMTAPSTNSTPTNPSSGTPNGTPGPSSHVQPPAPSPQLPAPVLPPSVPVTLEASVPQPLIWELKDVIEGQNAASYCMGVAQQYLSLPIIREHFPRSFGRMVYSGLTAQDEYEPDMEDDEGELFWPGQCVTGEGLGWVCLMGRGMVKEFGKDVGYEGATEIIPKPDTNERRPL
;
A
#
# COMPACT_ATOMS: atom_id res chain seq x y z
N LYS A 1 18.92 1.25 -20.64
CA LYS A 1 19.59 2.50 -20.19
C LYS A 1 20.26 3.30 -21.30
N TYR A 2 20.71 2.73 -22.42
CA TYR A 2 21.39 3.54 -23.46
C TYR A 2 20.43 4.18 -24.46
N SER A 3 19.48 3.42 -25.02
CA SER A 3 18.66 3.88 -26.15
C SER A 3 17.75 5.05 -25.79
N GLY A 4 17.01 5.00 -24.69
CA GLY A 4 16.17 6.12 -24.24
C GLY A 4 16.96 7.42 -24.03
N ASP A 5 18.10 7.39 -23.33
CA ASP A 5 18.94 8.58 -23.13
C ASP A 5 19.56 9.09 -24.44
N ALA A 6 20.00 8.18 -25.32
CA ALA A 6 20.52 8.54 -26.64
C ALA A 6 19.44 9.22 -27.49
N ARG A 7 18.20 8.73 -27.41
CA ARG A 7 17.03 9.33 -28.07
C ARG A 7 16.71 10.71 -27.50
N PHE A 8 16.64 10.83 -26.17
CA PHE A 8 16.36 12.11 -25.52
C PHE A 8 17.42 13.18 -25.83
N TRP A 9 18.70 12.81 -25.86
CA TRP A 9 19.77 13.76 -26.17
C TRP A 9 19.84 14.16 -27.64
N SER A 10 19.35 13.32 -28.55
CA SER A 10 19.31 13.64 -29.97
C SER A 10 18.19 14.61 -30.34
N THR A 11 17.20 14.83 -29.47
CA THR A 11 16.11 15.79 -29.72
C THR A 11 16.47 17.24 -29.39
N TYR A 12 17.61 17.48 -28.73
CA TYR A 12 18.03 18.85 -28.44
C TYR A 12 18.45 19.59 -29.72
N PRO A 13 18.33 20.93 -29.77
CA PRO A 13 18.92 21.70 -30.86
C PRO A 13 20.45 21.46 -30.95
N PRO A 14 21.06 21.46 -32.15
CA PRO A 14 22.50 21.25 -32.29
C PRO A 14 23.39 22.22 -31.49
N SER A 15 22.87 23.41 -31.17
CA SER A 15 23.52 24.42 -30.33
C SER A 15 23.48 24.13 -28.83
N HIS A 16 22.69 23.14 -28.39
CA HIS A 16 22.51 22.83 -26.97
C HIS A 16 23.65 21.97 -26.44
N LYS A 17 24.16 22.27 -25.24
CA LYS A 17 25.31 21.58 -24.62
C LYS A 17 25.14 20.06 -24.42
N HIS A 18 23.90 19.58 -24.37
CA HIS A 18 23.58 18.17 -24.18
C HIS A 18 23.16 17.47 -25.47
N PHE A 19 23.17 18.17 -26.62
CA PHE A 19 22.89 17.54 -27.89
C PHE A 19 23.92 16.46 -28.20
N LYS A 20 23.43 15.27 -28.51
CA LYS A 20 24.26 14.16 -28.99
C LYS A 20 23.58 13.55 -30.21
N PRO A 21 24.15 13.71 -31.42
CA PRO A 21 23.55 13.14 -32.62
C PRO A 21 23.60 11.62 -32.56
N LEU A 22 22.58 10.99 -33.15
CA LEU A 22 22.62 9.55 -33.38
C LEU A 22 23.62 9.20 -34.48
N TYR A 23 24.21 8.01 -34.37
CA TYR A 23 25.09 7.48 -35.42
C TYR A 23 24.32 7.22 -36.73
N LYS A 24 23.11 6.66 -36.62
CA LYS A 24 22.18 6.42 -37.73
C LYS A 24 20.81 6.99 -37.36
N PRO A 25 20.57 8.30 -37.55
CA PRO A 25 19.29 8.88 -37.21
C PRO A 25 18.18 8.35 -38.14
N PRO A 26 16.95 8.16 -37.64
CA PRO A 26 15.79 7.88 -38.49
C PRO A 26 15.55 8.98 -39.53
N ALA A 27 14.83 8.63 -40.60
CA ALA A 27 14.60 9.52 -41.73
C ALA A 27 14.04 10.89 -41.29
N PRO A 28 14.48 12.01 -41.91
CA PRO A 28 13.93 13.33 -41.62
C PRO A 28 12.40 13.36 -41.78
N GLY A 29 11.71 14.03 -40.86
CA GLY A 29 10.24 14.12 -40.86
C GLY A 29 9.50 12.92 -40.26
N SER A 30 10.22 11.87 -39.82
CA SER A 30 9.62 10.81 -39.01
C SER A 30 9.17 11.32 -37.62
N PRO A 31 8.18 10.67 -36.98
CA PRO A 31 7.74 11.00 -35.62
C PRO A 31 8.88 11.00 -34.60
N TYR A 32 9.97 10.29 -34.89
CA TYR A 32 11.20 10.33 -34.10
C TYR A 32 11.69 11.74 -33.76
N HIS A 33 11.66 12.64 -34.74
CA HIS A 33 12.21 13.99 -34.58
C HIS A 33 11.24 14.95 -33.88
N THR A 34 9.94 14.66 -33.91
CA THR A 34 8.89 15.49 -33.28
C THR A 34 8.55 14.99 -31.87
N GLU A 35 8.48 13.67 -31.68
CA GLU A 35 8.03 12.99 -30.46
C GLU A 35 9.16 12.25 -29.72
N GLY A 36 10.42 12.47 -30.09
CA GLY A 36 11.56 11.70 -29.56
C GLY A 36 11.69 11.75 -28.03
N GLY A 37 11.30 12.87 -27.41
CA GLY A 37 11.24 12.99 -25.94
C GLY A 37 10.19 12.05 -25.33
N LEU A 38 8.98 12.01 -25.88
CA LEU A 38 7.93 11.11 -25.44
C LEU A 38 8.30 9.64 -25.68
N MET A 39 8.85 9.31 -26.85
CA MET A 39 9.37 7.97 -27.15
C MET A 39 10.43 7.53 -26.14
N SER A 40 11.33 8.43 -25.72
CA SER A 40 12.37 8.11 -24.73
C SER A 40 11.76 7.75 -23.37
N ARG A 41 10.67 8.43 -22.97
CA ARG A 41 9.92 8.13 -21.75
C ARG A 41 9.16 6.81 -21.86
N LEU A 42 8.58 6.50 -23.02
CA LEU A 42 7.94 5.21 -23.27
C LEU A 42 8.94 4.07 -23.19
N GLU A 43 10.12 4.23 -23.80
CA GLU A 43 11.20 3.23 -23.72
C GLU A 43 11.66 3.00 -22.26
N LEU A 44 11.63 4.06 -21.44
CA LEU A 44 11.98 3.96 -20.03
C LEU A 44 10.95 3.16 -19.23
N VAL A 45 9.65 3.37 -19.47
CA VAL A 45 8.58 2.57 -18.85
C VAL A 45 8.61 1.14 -19.37
N ASP A 46 8.83 0.95 -20.66
CA ASP A 46 8.90 -0.37 -21.27
C ASP A 46 10.02 -1.21 -20.63
N ALA A 47 11.21 -0.63 -20.50
CA ALA A 47 12.32 -1.27 -19.79
C ALA A 47 11.99 -1.56 -18.32
N LEU A 48 11.28 -0.67 -17.62
CA LEU A 48 10.83 -0.90 -16.24
C LEU A 48 9.91 -2.09 -16.15
N LEU A 49 8.92 -2.19 -17.04
CA LEU A 49 8.00 -3.32 -17.11
C LEU A 49 8.78 -4.62 -17.32
N CYS A 50 9.69 -4.67 -18.30
CA CYS A 50 10.49 -5.87 -18.56
C CYS A 50 11.35 -6.29 -17.36
N PHE A 51 12.01 -5.36 -16.68
CA PHE A 51 12.82 -5.69 -15.50
C PHE A 51 11.96 -6.19 -14.34
N VAL A 52 10.85 -5.51 -14.06
CA VAL A 52 9.93 -5.91 -12.99
C VAL A 52 9.30 -7.27 -13.29
N TYR A 53 8.89 -7.50 -14.53
CA TYR A 53 8.36 -8.78 -14.97
C TYR A 53 9.39 -9.89 -14.84
N ALA A 54 10.64 -9.67 -15.27
CA ALA A 54 11.71 -10.65 -15.12
C ALA A 54 12.00 -11.00 -13.65
N LEU A 55 12.00 -9.99 -12.76
CA LEU A 55 12.15 -10.21 -11.31
C LEU A 55 10.95 -10.99 -10.74
N TRP A 56 9.73 -10.65 -11.16
CA TRP A 56 8.52 -11.36 -10.78
C TRP A 56 8.57 -12.83 -11.24
N CYS A 57 8.90 -13.11 -12.51
CA CYS A 57 9.06 -14.47 -13.03
C CYS A 57 10.09 -15.27 -12.22
N GLN A 58 11.22 -14.65 -11.89
CA GLN A 58 12.25 -15.29 -11.08
C GLN A 58 11.74 -15.66 -9.69
N ASP A 59 11.01 -14.77 -9.04
CA ASP A 59 10.50 -14.97 -7.69
C ASP A 59 9.34 -15.98 -7.65
N THR A 60 8.39 -15.86 -8.58
CA THR A 60 7.26 -16.78 -8.75
C THR A 60 7.76 -18.20 -9.07
N GLY A 61 8.71 -18.36 -9.98
CA GLY A 61 9.27 -19.66 -10.33
C GLY A 61 10.00 -20.38 -9.18
N HIS A 62 10.45 -19.64 -8.16
CA HIS A 62 11.12 -20.20 -6.98
C HIS A 62 10.25 -20.12 -5.71
N ASN A 63 9.00 -19.66 -5.82
CA ASN A 63 8.09 -19.37 -4.72
C ASN A 63 8.77 -18.61 -3.55
N ARG A 64 9.52 -17.55 -3.87
CA ARG A 64 10.24 -16.75 -2.87
C ARG A 64 10.25 -15.28 -3.29
N CYS A 65 10.43 -14.38 -2.32
CA CYS A 65 10.70 -12.97 -2.59
C CYS A 65 12.13 -12.60 -2.21
N SER A 66 12.99 -12.37 -3.20
CA SER A 66 14.38 -11.96 -2.93
C SER A 66 14.46 -10.47 -2.63
N HIS A 67 14.61 -10.10 -1.35
CA HIS A 67 14.74 -8.70 -0.94
C HIS A 67 15.86 -7.97 -1.68
N THR A 68 17.01 -8.63 -1.87
CA THR A 68 18.16 -8.08 -2.61
C THR A 68 17.79 -7.74 -4.05
N ASN A 69 17.09 -8.63 -4.74
CA ASN A 69 16.70 -8.42 -6.13
C ASN A 69 15.80 -7.18 -6.27
N TRP A 70 14.76 -7.08 -5.45
CA TRP A 70 13.84 -5.93 -5.47
C TRP A 70 14.49 -4.62 -5.01
N THR A 71 15.56 -4.68 -4.21
CA THR A 71 16.29 -3.47 -3.83
C THR A 71 17.07 -2.91 -5.04
N THR A 72 17.53 -3.75 -5.96
CA THR A 72 18.29 -3.29 -7.14
C THR A 72 17.46 -2.45 -8.11
N ILE A 73 16.14 -2.70 -8.21
CA ILE A 73 15.26 -1.95 -9.12
C ILE A 73 14.87 -0.58 -8.55
N GLY A 74 14.98 -0.36 -7.24
CA GLY A 74 14.50 0.86 -6.57
C GLY A 74 15.09 2.16 -7.13
N SER A 75 16.39 2.18 -7.42
CA SER A 75 17.05 3.35 -8.04
C SER A 75 16.55 3.61 -9.46
N PHE A 76 16.28 2.56 -10.23
CA PHE A 76 15.76 2.69 -11.59
C PHE A 76 14.30 3.16 -11.58
N LEU A 77 13.47 2.57 -10.72
CA LEU A 77 12.08 2.99 -10.53
C LEU A 77 11.98 4.45 -10.09
N SER A 78 12.82 4.88 -9.13
CA SER A 78 12.88 6.28 -8.68
C SER A 78 13.26 7.23 -9.82
N TRP A 79 14.20 6.81 -10.68
CA TRP A 79 14.56 7.57 -11.87
C TRP A 79 13.40 7.66 -12.87
N CYS A 80 12.67 6.56 -13.11
CA CYS A 80 11.48 6.55 -13.96
C CYS A 80 10.42 7.54 -13.44
N LYS A 81 10.11 7.51 -12.13
CA LYS A 81 9.17 8.47 -11.53
C LYS A 81 9.61 9.91 -11.75
N GLN A 82 10.86 10.22 -11.41
CA GLN A 82 11.41 11.56 -11.55
C GLN A 82 11.32 12.05 -12.99
N LYS A 83 11.67 11.20 -13.96
CA LYS A 83 11.62 11.53 -15.39
C LYS A 83 10.22 11.87 -15.87
N TRP A 84 9.23 11.06 -15.50
CA TRP A 84 7.84 11.29 -15.87
C TRP A 84 7.19 12.47 -15.14
N GLN A 85 7.66 12.81 -13.93
CA GLN A 85 7.17 13.96 -13.17
C GLN A 85 7.81 15.29 -13.62
N GLN A 86 9.11 15.31 -13.90
CA GLN A 86 9.85 16.54 -14.23
C GLN A 86 9.53 17.09 -15.60
N GLU A 87 9.31 16.22 -16.57
CA GLU A 87 9.09 16.63 -17.96
C GLU A 87 7.62 16.97 -18.24
N ASN A 88 6.86 17.29 -17.18
CA ASN A 88 5.45 17.69 -17.17
C ASN A 88 4.57 16.81 -18.08
N ALA A 89 4.39 15.54 -17.71
CA ALA A 89 3.48 14.61 -18.40
C ALA A 89 2.22 15.33 -18.91
N HIS A 90 2.11 15.48 -20.23
CA HIS A 90 1.07 16.28 -20.86
C HIS A 90 -0.15 15.40 -21.15
N GLY A 91 -1.33 15.87 -20.75
CA GLY A 91 -2.57 15.14 -20.98
C GLY A 91 -2.77 13.90 -20.08
N VAL A 92 -3.91 13.24 -20.29
CA VAL A 92 -4.36 12.15 -19.40
C VAL A 92 -3.60 10.85 -19.66
N ARG A 93 -3.26 10.56 -20.93
CA ARG A 93 -2.48 9.37 -21.32
C ARG A 93 -1.11 9.30 -20.66
N GLU A 94 -0.38 10.41 -20.68
CA GLU A 94 0.94 10.45 -20.04
C GLU A 94 0.85 10.37 -18.51
N LYS A 95 -0.16 11.02 -17.91
CA LYS A 95 -0.41 10.90 -16.46
C LYS A 95 -0.76 9.46 -16.07
N ALA A 96 -1.45 8.70 -16.92
CA ALA A 96 -1.73 7.29 -16.67
C ALA A 96 -0.44 6.46 -16.49
N PHE A 97 0.65 6.78 -17.20
CA PHE A 97 1.95 6.14 -16.96
C PHE A 97 2.59 6.56 -15.63
N VAL A 98 2.38 7.79 -15.16
CA VAL A 98 2.75 8.16 -13.77
C VAL A 98 2.01 7.27 -12.78
N GLY A 99 0.71 7.06 -13.00
CA GLY A 99 -0.10 6.15 -12.20
C GLY A 99 0.42 4.70 -12.24
N LEU A 100 0.76 4.20 -13.44
CA LEU A 100 1.33 2.87 -13.65
C LEU A 100 2.64 2.67 -12.89
N ILE A 101 3.56 3.63 -12.95
CA ILE A 101 4.86 3.53 -12.25
C ILE A 101 4.65 3.45 -10.73
N HIS A 102 3.72 4.23 -10.17
CA HIS A 102 3.39 4.14 -8.74
C HIS A 102 2.65 2.84 -8.41
N MET A 103 1.81 2.33 -9.33
CA MET A 103 1.16 1.04 -9.14
C MET A 103 2.18 -0.10 -9.07
N ILE A 104 3.17 -0.12 -9.98
CA ILE A 104 4.30 -1.06 -9.95
C ILE A 104 5.01 -1.00 -8.60
N GLU A 105 5.36 0.19 -8.13
CA GLU A 105 6.04 0.38 -6.84
C GLU A 105 5.21 -0.13 -5.66
N ALA A 106 3.90 0.15 -5.67
CA ALA A 106 3.00 -0.31 -4.63
C ALA A 106 2.94 -1.85 -4.56
N PHE A 107 2.83 -2.51 -5.71
CA PHE A 107 2.81 -3.98 -5.79
C PHE A 107 4.16 -4.60 -5.39
N ILE A 108 5.30 -3.97 -5.74
CA ILE A 108 6.62 -4.42 -5.28
C ILE A 108 6.70 -4.36 -3.75
N HIS A 109 6.31 -3.23 -3.13
CA HIS A 109 6.31 -3.10 -1.68
C HIS A 109 5.39 -4.11 -1.01
N GLN A 110 4.18 -4.29 -1.53
CA GLN A 110 3.21 -5.21 -0.94
C GLN A 110 3.63 -6.67 -1.06
N ARG A 111 4.28 -7.05 -2.17
CA ARG A 111 4.90 -8.37 -2.33
C ARG A 111 5.98 -8.62 -1.27
N LYS A 112 6.87 -7.65 -1.04
CA LYS A 112 7.89 -7.75 0.01
C LYS A 112 7.26 -7.93 1.40
N VAL A 113 6.22 -7.16 1.71
CA VAL A 113 5.48 -7.25 2.98
C VAL A 113 4.86 -8.63 3.15
N GLN A 114 4.14 -9.12 2.15
CA GLN A 114 3.45 -10.41 2.23
C GLN A 114 4.41 -11.58 2.43
N TYR A 115 5.50 -11.63 1.66
CA TYR A 115 6.49 -12.69 1.84
C TYR A 115 7.23 -12.62 3.18
N ALA A 116 7.44 -11.43 3.75
CA ALA A 116 8.04 -11.30 5.09
C ALA A 116 7.07 -11.77 6.18
N VAL A 117 5.79 -11.38 6.09
CA VAL A 117 4.74 -11.78 7.03
C VAL A 117 4.51 -13.29 7.00
N MET A 118 4.29 -13.86 5.80
CA MET A 118 4.05 -15.29 5.61
C MET A 118 5.29 -16.14 5.82
N GLY A 119 6.49 -15.59 5.60
CA GLY A 119 7.75 -16.31 5.69
C GLY A 119 8.16 -16.63 7.12
N HIS A 120 8.16 -15.62 8.00
CA HIS A 120 8.66 -15.81 9.36
C HIS A 120 8.12 -14.83 10.40
N ILE A 121 7.74 -13.60 10.04
CA ILE A 121 7.35 -12.58 11.03
C ILE A 121 6.14 -13.03 11.86
N GLU A 122 5.10 -13.60 11.23
CA GLU A 122 3.94 -14.09 11.97
C GLU A 122 4.33 -15.19 12.97
N ARG A 123 5.17 -16.14 12.56
CA ARG A 123 5.68 -17.20 13.44
C ARG A 123 6.47 -16.61 14.60
N ASP A 124 7.39 -15.69 14.33
CA ASP A 124 8.30 -15.15 15.33
C ASP A 124 7.56 -14.27 16.35
N ILE A 125 6.54 -13.52 15.93
CA ILE A 125 5.61 -12.82 16.82
C ILE A 125 4.83 -13.83 17.67
N ASN A 126 4.30 -14.89 17.07
CA ASN A 126 3.54 -15.90 17.80
C ASN A 126 4.41 -16.59 18.88
N GLU A 127 5.66 -16.91 18.60
CA GLU A 127 6.59 -17.45 19.61
C GLU A 127 6.86 -16.44 20.75
N LEU A 128 6.95 -15.15 20.43
CA LEU A 128 7.14 -14.09 21.42
C LEU A 128 5.90 -13.90 22.31
N VAL A 129 4.70 -14.07 21.75
CA VAL A 129 3.42 -13.87 22.47
C VAL A 129 3.02 -15.09 23.31
N LYS A 130 3.39 -16.31 22.91
CA LYS A 130 3.08 -17.55 23.64
C LYS A 130 3.36 -17.54 25.16
N PRO A 131 4.52 -17.05 25.66
CA PRO A 131 4.80 -17.02 27.09
C PRO A 131 4.06 -15.89 27.83
N LEU A 132 3.46 -14.94 27.11
CA LEU A 132 2.76 -13.83 27.73
C LEU A 132 1.40 -14.28 28.27
N PRO A 133 1.04 -13.90 29.51
CA PRO A 133 -0.28 -14.18 30.04
C PRO A 133 -1.34 -13.51 29.16
N LYS A 134 -2.45 -14.22 28.94
CA LYS A 134 -3.55 -13.69 28.15
C LYS A 134 -4.10 -12.43 28.82
N PRO A 135 -4.59 -11.43 28.05
CA PRO A 135 -5.18 -10.22 28.63
C PRO A 135 -6.29 -10.51 29.65
N GLU A 136 -7.04 -11.59 29.44
CA GLU A 136 -8.09 -12.05 30.36
C GLU A 136 -7.55 -12.53 31.71
N ASP A 137 -6.40 -13.20 31.72
CA ASP A 137 -5.79 -13.73 32.95
C ASP A 137 -5.15 -12.60 33.76
N LEU A 138 -4.60 -11.60 33.08
CA LEU A 138 -4.14 -10.35 33.70
C LEU A 138 -5.31 -9.56 34.30
N ALA A 139 -6.44 -9.45 33.59
CA ALA A 139 -7.63 -8.79 34.11
C ALA A 139 -8.22 -9.52 35.32
N LYS A 140 -8.19 -10.86 35.35
CA LYS A 140 -8.59 -11.66 36.52
C LYS A 140 -7.63 -11.49 37.69
N ALA A 141 -6.32 -11.53 37.46
CA ALA A 141 -5.30 -11.33 38.49
C ALA A 141 -5.39 -9.94 39.13
N ALA A 142 -5.62 -8.89 38.33
CA ALA A 142 -5.83 -7.54 38.81
C ALA A 142 -7.09 -7.43 39.71
N ARG A 143 -8.17 -8.16 39.39
CA ARG A 143 -9.38 -8.20 40.23
C ARG A 143 -9.17 -8.95 41.55
N LEU A 144 -8.39 -10.04 41.53
CA LEU A 144 -8.11 -10.85 42.73
C LEU A 144 -7.17 -10.14 43.72
N ASN A 145 -6.25 -9.31 43.24
CA ASN A 145 -5.34 -8.53 44.09
C ASN A 145 -6.04 -7.41 44.89
N ILE A 146 -7.22 -6.97 44.46
CA ILE A 146 -8.04 -5.95 45.16
C ILE A 146 -8.83 -6.58 46.33
N SER A 147 -9.09 -7.88 46.29
CA SER A 147 -9.87 -8.60 47.30
C SER A 147 -9.09 -9.06 48.54
N ASN A 148 -7.80 -8.77 48.66
CA ASN A 148 -6.97 -9.24 49.79
C ASN A 148 -6.34 -8.08 50.61
N PRO A 149 -7.09 -7.41 51.52
CA PRO A 149 -6.56 -6.43 52.45
C PRO A 149 -6.12 -7.13 53.75
N SER A 150 -5.08 -7.95 53.71
CA SER A 150 -4.55 -8.58 54.94
C SER A 150 -3.04 -8.43 55.04
N SER A 151 -2.58 -7.22 55.35
CA SER A 151 -1.37 -6.96 56.15
C SER A 151 -1.13 -5.45 56.27
N GLN A 152 -1.88 -4.76 57.14
CA GLN A 152 -1.34 -3.63 57.92
C GLN A 152 -2.32 -3.14 59.01
N ARG A 153 -1.87 -3.31 60.25
CA ARG A 153 -2.09 -2.50 61.47
C ARG A 153 -3.52 -2.33 62.00
N THR A 154 -3.75 -2.97 63.14
CA THR A 154 -4.78 -2.69 64.14
C THR A 154 -4.78 -1.24 64.65
N PRO A 155 -5.96 -0.68 64.94
CA PRO A 155 -6.25 -0.10 66.26
C PRO A 155 -7.61 -0.56 66.85
N PRO A 156 -7.88 -0.32 68.16
CA PRO A 156 -8.79 -1.13 68.96
C PRO A 156 -10.22 -0.60 69.09
N GLY A 157 -11.17 -1.53 69.20
CA GLY A 157 -12.39 -1.47 70.03
C GLY A 157 -13.50 -0.48 69.65
N MET A 158 -14.69 -0.98 69.31
CA MET A 158 -15.84 -1.05 70.25
C MET A 158 -17.13 -1.61 69.59
N LEU A 159 -17.75 -2.53 70.35
CA LEU A 159 -19.16 -2.96 70.47
C LEU A 159 -19.90 -3.77 69.35
N PRO A 160 -20.77 -4.73 69.74
CA PRO A 160 -21.42 -5.69 68.84
C PRO A 160 -22.92 -5.43 68.55
N SER A 161 -23.35 -5.80 67.33
CA SER A 161 -24.67 -6.40 66.92
C SER A 161 -25.98 -5.58 67.13
N PRO A 162 -27.10 -5.81 66.37
CA PRO A 162 -27.57 -7.12 65.90
C PRO A 162 -28.23 -7.19 64.50
N ALA A 163 -28.60 -8.43 64.18
CA ALA A 163 -29.14 -8.97 62.94
C ALA A 163 -30.55 -8.51 62.54
N SER A 164 -30.84 -8.65 61.24
CA SER A 164 -32.14 -9.05 60.67
C SER A 164 -31.87 -9.61 59.26
N THR A 165 -31.79 -10.93 59.08
CA THR A 165 -32.86 -11.78 58.49
C THR A 165 -33.69 -11.11 57.41
N MET A 166 -33.51 -11.51 56.14
CA MET A 166 -34.57 -12.16 55.33
C MET A 166 -34.03 -12.63 53.96
N THR A 167 -34.12 -13.95 53.77
CA THR A 167 -34.39 -14.70 52.52
C THR A 167 -35.64 -14.13 51.80
N ALA A 168 -35.88 -14.19 50.48
CA ALA A 168 -35.27 -14.81 49.30
C ALA A 168 -35.94 -14.18 48.01
N PRO A 169 -36.12 -14.84 46.84
CA PRO A 169 -35.63 -14.37 45.53
C PRO A 169 -36.74 -14.03 44.49
N SER A 170 -36.38 -13.45 43.34
CA SER A 170 -37.14 -13.54 42.05
C SER A 170 -36.37 -12.80 40.95
N THR A 171 -35.76 -13.52 40.00
CA THR A 171 -36.25 -13.91 38.65
C THR A 171 -36.44 -12.77 37.64
N ASN A 172 -35.50 -12.71 36.70
CA ASN A 172 -35.66 -12.62 35.24
C ASN A 172 -36.82 -11.78 34.67
N SER A 173 -36.47 -10.75 33.89
CA SER A 173 -37.02 -10.49 32.54
C SER A 173 -36.20 -9.42 31.82
N THR A 174 -35.77 -9.74 30.59
CA THR A 174 -35.29 -8.83 29.54
C THR A 174 -36.24 -9.02 28.33
N PRO A 175 -36.12 -8.28 27.22
CA PRO A 175 -36.28 -6.84 26.95
C PRO A 175 -37.48 -6.60 25.99
N THR A 176 -37.80 -5.34 25.66
CA THR A 176 -38.16 -4.82 24.30
C THR A 176 -38.90 -3.47 24.42
N ASN A 177 -38.36 -2.37 23.88
CA ASN A 177 -38.67 -1.88 22.53
C ASN A 177 -38.01 -0.51 22.27
N PRO A 178 -37.71 -0.17 20.99
CA PRO A 178 -37.17 1.11 20.56
C PRO A 178 -38.26 2.03 19.97
N SER A 179 -38.16 3.35 20.18
CA SER A 179 -38.82 4.40 19.38
C SER A 179 -38.18 5.73 19.79
N SER A 180 -37.30 6.35 18.99
CA SER A 180 -37.60 7.18 17.81
C SER A 180 -38.77 8.14 18.02
N GLY A 181 -38.47 9.44 18.10
CA GLY A 181 -39.47 10.51 18.07
C GLY A 181 -38.95 11.84 18.64
N THR A 182 -38.22 12.62 17.84
CA THR A 182 -38.25 14.09 17.93
C THR A 182 -39.63 14.56 17.45
N PRO A 183 -40.24 15.60 18.05
CA PRO A 183 -40.08 16.93 17.44
C PRO A 183 -40.07 18.14 18.40
N ASN A 184 -39.49 19.20 17.85
CA ASN A 184 -39.64 20.64 18.12
C ASN A 184 -40.77 21.13 19.05
N GLY A 185 -40.46 22.23 19.76
CA GLY A 185 -41.45 23.28 20.05
C GLY A 185 -41.21 24.05 21.35
N THR A 186 -40.73 25.28 21.22
CA THR A 186 -40.83 26.40 22.19
C THR A 186 -42.20 26.42 22.90
N PRO A 187 -42.35 26.85 24.18
CA PRO A 187 -42.20 28.28 24.54
C PRO A 187 -41.89 28.63 26.03
N GLY A 188 -41.56 29.90 26.28
CA GLY A 188 -42.17 30.66 27.39
C GLY A 188 -41.64 30.50 28.82
N PRO A 189 -42.08 31.36 29.76
CA PRO A 189 -41.18 32.17 30.59
C PRO A 189 -41.01 31.72 32.05
N SER A 190 -40.00 32.32 32.67
CA SER A 190 -39.58 32.26 34.07
C SER A 190 -40.71 32.18 35.09
N SER A 191 -40.64 31.15 35.95
CA SER A 191 -41.26 31.13 37.27
C SER A 191 -40.22 30.64 38.28
N HIS A 192 -39.93 31.48 39.28
CA HIS A 192 -39.11 31.18 40.43
C HIS A 192 -39.57 29.89 41.13
N VAL A 193 -38.67 28.90 41.20
CA VAL A 193 -38.81 27.77 42.11
C VAL A 193 -37.55 27.71 42.99
N GLN A 194 -37.85 27.67 44.28
CA GLN A 194 -37.01 27.64 45.47
C GLN A 194 -35.90 26.57 45.39
N PRO A 195 -34.70 26.81 45.94
CA PRO A 195 -33.62 25.81 45.91
C PRO A 195 -34.00 24.60 46.79
N PRO A 196 -33.84 23.35 46.29
CA PRO A 196 -34.01 22.17 47.12
C PRO A 196 -32.84 22.05 48.11
N ALA A 197 -33.18 21.60 49.32
CA ALA A 197 -32.23 21.30 50.38
C ALA A 197 -31.16 20.28 49.92
N PRO A 198 -29.92 20.35 50.45
CA PRO A 198 -28.85 19.45 50.04
C PRO A 198 -29.17 18.01 50.44
N SER A 199 -29.31 17.13 49.44
CA SER A 199 -29.31 15.69 49.64
C SER A 199 -27.97 15.24 50.24
N PRO A 200 -27.95 14.26 51.17
CA PRO A 200 -26.72 13.70 51.69
C PRO A 200 -25.93 13.06 50.54
N GLN A 201 -24.76 13.61 50.22
CA GLN A 201 -23.83 13.04 49.26
C GLN A 201 -23.37 11.67 49.79
N LEU A 202 -23.72 10.60 49.08
CA LEU A 202 -23.04 9.33 49.20
C LEU A 202 -21.56 9.55 48.86
N PRO A 203 -20.60 8.97 49.62
CA PRO A 203 -19.19 9.09 49.31
C PRO A 203 -18.94 8.57 47.89
N ALA A 204 -18.23 9.36 47.07
CA ALA A 204 -17.77 8.91 45.77
C ALA A 204 -16.98 7.59 45.93
N PRO A 205 -17.17 6.58 45.07
CA PRO A 205 -16.36 5.38 45.13
C PRO A 205 -14.91 5.79 44.91
N VAL A 206 -14.08 5.64 45.93
CA VAL A 206 -12.63 5.80 45.80
C VAL A 206 -12.16 4.68 44.89
N LEU A 207 -11.95 5.00 43.61
CA LEU A 207 -11.31 4.09 42.66
C LEU A 207 -9.92 3.76 43.23
N PRO A 208 -9.60 2.48 43.47
CA PRO A 208 -8.28 2.11 43.97
C PRO A 208 -7.21 2.54 42.96
N PRO A 209 -6.00 2.92 43.42
CA PRO A 209 -4.91 3.26 42.53
C PRO A 209 -4.62 2.05 41.63
N SER A 210 -4.71 2.25 40.30
CA SER A 210 -4.32 1.21 39.34
C SER A 210 -2.82 1.00 39.50
N VAL A 211 -2.41 -0.10 40.13
CA VAL A 211 -1.02 -0.53 40.09
C VAL A 211 -0.77 -1.03 38.67
N PRO A 212 0.04 -0.37 37.84
CA PRO A 212 0.32 -0.87 36.50
C PRO A 212 1.05 -2.20 36.64
N VAL A 213 0.44 -3.27 36.12
CA VAL A 213 1.15 -4.54 35.95
C VAL A 213 2.11 -4.33 34.78
N THR A 214 3.37 -4.05 35.09
CA THR A 214 4.42 -3.94 34.08
C THR A 214 4.78 -5.34 33.61
N LEU A 215 4.42 -5.67 32.37
CA LEU A 215 4.90 -6.86 31.69
C LEU A 215 6.19 -6.51 30.95
N GLU A 216 7.28 -7.15 31.35
CA GLU A 216 8.55 -7.08 30.64
C GLU A 216 8.67 -8.30 29.73
N ALA A 217 8.77 -8.07 28.42
CA ALA A 217 9.02 -9.09 27.42
C ALA A 217 10.30 -8.72 26.66
N SER A 218 11.24 -9.65 26.55
CA SER A 218 12.46 -9.43 25.75
C SER A 218 12.15 -9.69 24.28
N VAL A 219 12.22 -8.64 23.46
CA VAL A 219 11.99 -8.72 22.01
C VAL A 219 13.33 -8.85 21.29
N PRO A 220 13.52 -9.85 20.41
CA PRO A 220 14.72 -9.95 19.60
C PRO A 220 14.92 -8.68 18.75
N GLN A 221 16.11 -8.08 18.80
CA GLN A 221 16.40 -6.89 17.98
C GLN A 221 16.19 -7.08 16.47
N PRO A 222 16.53 -8.23 15.85
CA PRO A 222 16.26 -8.44 14.43
C PRO A 222 14.77 -8.28 14.07
N LEU A 223 13.88 -8.83 14.90
CA LEU A 223 12.44 -8.74 14.71
C LEU A 223 11.94 -7.28 14.73
N ILE A 224 12.55 -6.42 15.55
CA ILE A 224 12.18 -4.98 15.60
C ILE A 224 12.48 -4.31 14.25
N TRP A 225 13.63 -4.60 13.65
CA TRP A 225 14.01 -4.04 12.34
C TRP A 225 13.12 -4.58 11.22
N GLU A 226 12.80 -5.87 11.24
CA GLU A 226 11.91 -6.48 10.25
C GLU A 226 10.48 -5.94 10.35
N LEU A 227 9.96 -5.76 11.56
CA LEU A 227 8.67 -5.10 11.79
C LEU A 227 8.66 -3.67 11.27
N LYS A 228 9.75 -2.91 11.51
CA LYS A 228 9.90 -1.57 10.95
C LYS A 228 9.86 -1.60 9.42
N ASP A 229 10.60 -2.52 8.79
CA ASP A 229 10.64 -2.64 7.33
C ASP A 229 9.28 -3.03 6.74
N VAL A 230 8.50 -3.89 7.42
CA VAL A 230 7.12 -4.21 7.04
C VAL A 230 6.21 -2.99 7.14
N ILE A 231 6.29 -2.22 8.22
CA ILE A 231 5.49 -1.01 8.42
C ILE A 231 5.84 0.05 7.35
N GLU A 232 7.11 0.28 7.10
CA GLU A 232 7.58 1.20 6.06
C GLU A 232 7.16 0.73 4.67
N GLY A 233 7.27 -0.57 4.39
CA GLY A 233 6.79 -1.18 3.14
C GLY A 233 5.29 -1.00 2.94
N GLN A 234 4.48 -1.25 3.98
CA GLN A 234 3.03 -1.08 3.92
C GLN A 234 2.63 0.39 3.72
N ASN A 235 3.29 1.32 4.40
CA ASN A 235 3.05 2.76 4.24
C ASN A 235 3.44 3.23 2.84
N ALA A 236 4.58 2.79 2.32
CA ALA A 236 5.02 3.10 0.97
C ALA A 236 4.06 2.53 -0.08
N ALA A 237 3.60 1.28 0.09
CA ALA A 237 2.61 0.66 -0.78
C ALA A 237 1.30 1.46 -0.79
N SER A 238 0.80 1.85 0.39
CA SER A 238 -0.44 2.60 0.53
C SER A 238 -0.35 3.99 -0.12
N TYR A 239 0.75 4.71 0.12
CA TYR A 239 1.02 5.99 -0.53
C TYR A 239 1.08 5.86 -2.06
N CYS A 240 1.87 4.91 -2.57
CA CYS A 240 2.04 4.73 -4.01
C CYS A 240 0.73 4.30 -4.67
N MET A 241 -0.07 3.44 -4.02
CA MET A 241 -1.38 3.05 -4.54
C MET A 241 -2.35 4.25 -4.56
N GLY A 242 -2.32 5.10 -3.53
CA GLY A 242 -3.13 6.32 -3.49
C GLY A 242 -2.80 7.27 -4.65
N VAL A 243 -1.53 7.43 -5.00
CA VAL A 243 -1.11 8.21 -6.18
C VAL A 243 -1.51 7.50 -7.47
N ALA A 244 -1.32 6.18 -7.56
CA ALA A 244 -1.65 5.39 -8.73
C ALA A 244 -3.11 5.54 -9.13
N GLN A 245 -4.04 5.41 -8.17
CA GLN A 245 -5.48 5.48 -8.38
C GLN A 245 -5.97 6.86 -8.86
N GLN A 246 -5.22 7.94 -8.57
CA GLN A 246 -5.55 9.28 -9.06
C GLN A 246 -5.36 9.41 -10.57
N TYR A 247 -4.39 8.68 -11.13
CA TYR A 247 -3.98 8.83 -12.52
C TYR A 247 -4.27 7.60 -13.39
N LEU A 248 -4.49 6.44 -12.78
CA LEU A 248 -4.74 5.18 -13.46
C LEU A 248 -5.96 4.49 -12.85
N SER A 249 -7.03 4.40 -13.63
CA SER A 249 -8.28 3.76 -13.26
C SER A 249 -8.95 3.17 -14.49
N LEU A 250 -9.89 2.23 -14.29
CA LEU A 250 -10.64 1.62 -15.40
C LEU A 250 -11.32 2.65 -16.32
N PRO A 251 -11.95 3.73 -15.84
CA PRO A 251 -12.48 4.78 -16.71
C PRO A 251 -11.41 5.45 -17.58
N ILE A 252 -10.24 5.78 -17.01
CA ILE A 252 -9.12 6.37 -17.76
C ILE A 252 -8.63 5.42 -18.85
N ILE A 253 -8.51 4.13 -18.53
CA ILE A 253 -8.08 3.11 -19.49
C ILE A 253 -9.13 2.93 -20.58
N ARG A 254 -10.42 2.87 -20.23
CA ARG A 254 -11.50 2.78 -21.21
C ARG A 254 -11.46 3.91 -22.23
N GLU A 255 -11.24 5.14 -21.77
CA GLU A 255 -11.26 6.33 -22.62
C GLU A 255 -9.98 6.48 -23.46
N HIS A 256 -8.82 6.18 -22.87
CA HIS A 256 -7.54 6.54 -23.45
C HIS A 256 -6.68 5.36 -23.91
N PHE A 257 -7.03 4.14 -23.51
CA PHE A 257 -6.40 2.88 -23.89
C PHE A 257 -7.48 1.82 -24.20
N PRO A 258 -8.44 2.11 -25.12
CA PRO A 258 -9.59 1.25 -25.37
C PRO A 258 -9.24 -0.17 -25.81
N ARG A 259 -8.13 -0.39 -26.52
CA ARG A 259 -7.68 -1.75 -26.90
C ARG A 259 -7.25 -2.52 -25.66
N SER A 260 -6.42 -1.92 -24.81
CA SER A 260 -5.99 -2.51 -23.54
C SER A 260 -7.18 -2.76 -22.60
N PHE A 261 -8.12 -1.81 -22.54
CA PHE A 261 -9.36 -1.96 -21.79
C PHE A 261 -10.21 -3.15 -22.28
N GLY A 262 -10.40 -3.29 -23.59
CA GLY A 262 -11.14 -4.41 -24.17
C GLY A 262 -10.54 -5.76 -23.78
N ARG A 263 -9.22 -5.89 -23.84
CA ARG A 263 -8.49 -7.11 -23.41
C ARG A 263 -8.69 -7.43 -21.93
N MET A 264 -8.93 -6.43 -21.08
CA MET A 264 -9.17 -6.60 -19.64
C MET A 264 -10.61 -6.95 -19.29
N VAL A 265 -11.60 -6.26 -19.88
CA VAL A 265 -13.01 -6.41 -19.47
C VAL A 265 -13.67 -7.66 -20.04
N TYR A 266 -13.18 -8.16 -21.18
CA TYR A 266 -13.67 -9.40 -21.78
C TYR A 266 -12.80 -10.62 -21.43
N SER A 267 -11.88 -10.47 -20.47
CA SER A 267 -11.01 -11.53 -20.01
C SER A 267 -11.79 -12.63 -19.29
N GLY A 268 -11.51 -13.88 -19.64
CA GLY A 268 -11.91 -15.06 -18.89
C GLY A 268 -10.96 -15.38 -17.72
N LEU A 269 -9.83 -14.68 -17.64
CA LEU A 269 -8.78 -14.91 -16.67
C LEU A 269 -9.13 -14.34 -15.30
N THR A 270 -8.56 -14.96 -14.28
CA THR A 270 -8.68 -14.55 -12.89
C THR A 270 -7.35 -14.01 -12.36
N ALA A 271 -7.39 -13.46 -11.15
CA ALA A 271 -6.18 -13.03 -10.45
C ALA A 271 -5.15 -14.16 -10.26
N GLN A 272 -5.55 -15.43 -10.33
CA GLN A 272 -4.67 -16.59 -10.14
C GLN A 272 -3.99 -17.05 -11.44
N ASP A 273 -4.49 -16.63 -12.60
CA ASP A 273 -4.02 -17.10 -13.91
C ASP A 273 -2.84 -16.24 -14.42
N GLU A 274 -2.09 -15.62 -13.51
CA GLU A 274 -1.05 -14.64 -13.80
C GLU A 274 0.14 -15.23 -14.59
N TYR A 275 0.26 -16.55 -14.60
CA TYR A 275 1.29 -17.31 -15.32
C TYR A 275 0.92 -17.61 -16.78
N GLU A 276 -0.33 -17.40 -17.19
CA GLU A 276 -0.80 -17.79 -18.53
C GLU A 276 -0.35 -16.83 -19.65
N PRO A 277 -0.37 -15.50 -19.49
CA PRO A 277 -0.10 -14.60 -20.60
C PRO A 277 1.39 -14.35 -20.83
N ASP A 278 1.76 -14.31 -22.10
CA ASP A 278 3.09 -13.91 -22.53
C ASP A 278 3.17 -12.38 -22.64
N MET A 279 4.27 -11.80 -22.14
CA MET A 279 4.53 -10.36 -22.23
C MET A 279 4.70 -9.87 -23.67
N GLU A 280 5.05 -10.76 -24.60
CA GLU A 280 5.12 -10.45 -26.02
C GLU A 280 3.81 -10.68 -26.78
N ASP A 281 2.77 -11.20 -26.12
CA ASP A 281 1.46 -11.40 -26.75
C ASP A 281 0.66 -10.09 -26.87
N ASP A 282 0.51 -9.64 -28.11
CA ASP A 282 -0.20 -8.42 -28.49
C ASP A 282 -1.72 -8.55 -28.47
N GLU A 283 -2.25 -9.77 -28.57
CA GLU A 283 -3.67 -10.06 -28.72
C GLU A 283 -4.22 -10.88 -27.54
N GLY A 284 -3.36 -11.39 -26.65
CA GLY A 284 -3.74 -12.17 -25.48
C GLY A 284 -4.64 -11.42 -24.51
N GLU A 285 -5.41 -12.15 -23.71
CA GLU A 285 -6.25 -11.56 -22.68
C GLU A 285 -5.41 -10.86 -21.60
N LEU A 286 -5.95 -9.79 -21.01
CA LEU A 286 -5.34 -9.08 -19.89
C LEU A 286 -6.27 -9.19 -18.69
N PHE A 287 -5.75 -8.96 -17.48
CA PHE A 287 -6.59 -8.88 -16.29
C PHE A 287 -6.30 -7.57 -15.56
N TRP A 288 -7.35 -6.90 -15.09
CA TRP A 288 -7.18 -5.70 -14.27
C TRP A 288 -6.59 -6.12 -12.91
N PRO A 289 -5.39 -5.64 -12.55
CA PRO A 289 -4.74 -6.10 -11.32
C PRO A 289 -5.64 -5.87 -10.12
N GLY A 290 -5.82 -6.93 -9.32
CA GLY A 290 -6.72 -6.93 -8.17
C GLY A 290 -6.21 -6.10 -7.00
N GLN A 291 -6.63 -6.47 -5.79
CA GLN A 291 -6.15 -5.79 -4.58
C GLN A 291 -4.67 -6.12 -4.36
N CYS A 292 -3.80 -5.10 -4.38
CA CYS A 292 -2.37 -5.30 -4.16
C CYS A 292 -2.06 -6.00 -2.83
N VAL A 293 -2.97 -5.88 -1.84
CA VAL A 293 -2.82 -6.40 -0.47
C VAL A 293 -2.37 -7.85 -0.41
N THR A 294 -2.74 -8.68 -1.39
CA THR A 294 -2.37 -10.10 -1.43
C THR A 294 -0.90 -10.35 -1.78
N GLY A 295 -0.18 -9.35 -2.30
CA GLY A 295 1.20 -9.51 -2.79
C GLY A 295 1.31 -10.13 -4.18
N GLU A 296 0.17 -10.50 -4.78
CA GLU A 296 0.04 -11.01 -6.14
C GLU A 296 -0.49 -9.93 -7.10
N GLY A 297 -0.47 -10.20 -8.41
CA GLY A 297 -0.99 -9.29 -9.43
C GLY A 297 0.06 -8.36 -10.06
N LEU A 298 1.34 -8.50 -9.70
CA LEU A 298 2.42 -7.69 -10.27
C LEU A 298 2.72 -8.03 -11.74
N GLY A 299 2.63 -9.30 -12.12
CA GLY A 299 2.63 -9.75 -13.52
C GLY A 299 1.50 -9.11 -14.31
N TRP A 300 0.27 -9.08 -13.77
CA TRP A 300 -0.86 -8.40 -14.41
C TRP A 300 -0.61 -6.90 -14.60
N VAL A 301 -0.03 -6.22 -13.61
CA VAL A 301 0.39 -4.82 -13.75
C VAL A 301 1.38 -4.66 -14.89
N CYS A 302 2.34 -5.58 -15.04
CA CYS A 302 3.35 -5.54 -16.10
C CYS A 302 2.71 -5.74 -17.49
N LEU A 303 1.83 -6.73 -17.63
CA LEU A 303 1.15 -7.07 -18.88
C LEU A 303 0.20 -5.95 -19.32
N MET A 304 -0.59 -5.42 -18.39
CA MET A 304 -1.42 -4.24 -18.63
C MET A 304 -0.57 -3.05 -19.06
N GLY A 305 0.51 -2.77 -18.34
CA GLY A 305 1.45 -1.70 -18.68
C GLY A 305 2.04 -1.85 -20.07
N ARG A 306 2.41 -3.08 -20.46
CA ARG A 306 2.93 -3.40 -21.79
C ARG A 306 1.89 -3.13 -22.88
N GLY A 307 0.64 -3.54 -22.65
CA GLY A 307 -0.49 -3.22 -23.54
C GLY A 307 -0.67 -1.71 -23.72
N MET A 308 -0.64 -0.95 -22.61
CA MET A 308 -0.74 0.51 -22.64
C MET A 308 0.42 1.17 -23.42
N VAL A 309 1.66 0.71 -23.21
CA VAL A 309 2.84 1.21 -23.93
C VAL A 309 2.71 0.95 -25.43
N LYS A 310 2.32 -0.26 -25.84
CA LYS A 310 2.17 -0.61 -27.26
C LYS A 310 1.04 0.19 -27.93
N GLU A 311 -0.10 0.32 -27.24
CA GLU A 311 -1.26 1.06 -27.75
C GLU A 311 -0.95 2.55 -27.94
N PHE A 312 -0.38 3.20 -26.93
CA PHE A 312 -0.05 4.63 -27.02
C PHE A 312 1.19 4.89 -27.87
N GLY A 313 2.16 3.96 -27.85
CA GLY A 313 3.38 4.04 -28.65
C GLY A 313 3.09 4.04 -30.15
N LYS A 314 2.08 3.28 -30.59
CA LYS A 314 1.68 3.23 -32.01
C LYS A 314 1.33 4.60 -32.58
N ASP A 315 0.64 5.44 -31.82
CA ASP A 315 0.23 6.79 -32.25
C ASP A 315 1.42 7.72 -32.50
N VAL A 316 2.54 7.47 -31.81
CA VAL A 316 3.76 8.26 -31.91
C VAL A 316 4.86 7.57 -32.70
N GLY A 317 4.60 6.40 -33.28
CA GLY A 317 5.59 5.64 -34.05
C GLY A 317 6.66 4.95 -33.19
N TYR A 318 6.35 4.60 -31.94
CA TYR A 318 7.22 3.81 -31.09
C TYR A 318 6.99 2.31 -31.32
N GLU A 319 8.03 1.59 -31.77
CA GLU A 319 7.96 0.16 -32.10
C GLU A 319 8.59 -0.77 -31.04
N GLY A 320 8.86 -0.25 -29.84
CA GLY A 320 9.41 -1.07 -28.76
C GLY A 320 10.86 -1.51 -29.00
N ALA A 321 11.14 -2.79 -28.75
CA ALA A 321 12.50 -3.35 -28.80
C ALA A 321 13.09 -3.41 -30.22
N THR A 322 12.25 -3.41 -31.25
CA THR A 322 12.64 -3.51 -32.66
C THR A 322 13.46 -2.31 -33.13
N GLU A 323 13.21 -1.13 -32.55
CA GLU A 323 13.87 0.14 -32.89
C GLU A 323 14.81 0.67 -31.79
N ILE A 324 15.39 -0.23 -31.00
CA ILE A 324 16.38 0.16 -29.98
C ILE A 324 17.60 0.76 -30.67
N ILE A 325 18.06 1.91 -30.16
CA ILE A 325 19.31 2.54 -30.59
C ILE A 325 20.47 1.73 -29.96
N PRO A 326 21.26 1.01 -30.78
CA PRO A 326 22.34 0.20 -30.26
C PRO A 326 23.43 1.09 -29.65
N LYS A 327 24.14 0.53 -28.67
CA LYS A 327 25.37 1.17 -28.20
C LYS A 327 26.37 1.23 -29.36
N PRO A 328 27.07 2.35 -29.59
CA PRO A 328 28.14 2.42 -30.56
C PRO A 328 29.19 1.39 -30.18
N ASP A 329 29.69 0.65 -31.17
CA ASP A 329 30.83 -0.22 -30.94
C ASP A 329 32.04 0.61 -30.50
N THR A 330 32.83 0.09 -29.57
CA THR A 330 34.03 0.77 -29.04
C THR A 330 35.04 1.15 -30.11
N ASN A 331 34.96 0.53 -31.30
CA ASN A 331 35.82 0.75 -32.45
C ASN A 331 35.23 1.71 -33.50
N GLU A 332 33.95 2.08 -33.40
CA GLU A 332 33.31 3.02 -34.34
C GLU A 332 33.57 4.46 -33.86
N ARG A 333 34.41 5.20 -34.59
CA ARG A 333 34.61 6.64 -34.34
C ARG A 333 33.30 7.37 -34.55
N ARG A 334 32.83 8.10 -33.53
CA ARG A 334 31.69 9.02 -33.70
C ARG A 334 32.01 10.00 -34.82
N PRO A 335 31.10 10.25 -35.77
CA PRO A 335 31.24 11.38 -36.68
C PRO A 335 31.30 12.66 -35.84
N LEU A 336 32.30 13.50 -36.15
CA LEU A 336 32.58 14.77 -35.48
C LEU A 336 31.46 15.78 -35.71
#